data_AF-A0A3M1HG09-F1
#
_entry.id   AF-A0A3M1HG09-F1
#
_cell.length_a   1.000
_cell.length_b   1.000
_cell.length_c   1.000
_cell.angle_alpha   90.00
_cell.angle_beta   90.00
_cell.angle_gamma   90.00
#
_symmetry.space_group_name_H-M   'P 1'
#
loop_
_entity.id
_entity.type
_entity.pdbx_description
1 polymer ?
#
loop_
_entity_poly.entity_id
_entity_poly.type
_entity_poly.pdbx_seq_one_letter_code
_entity_poly.pdbx_strand_id
1 'polypeptide(L)'
;PTPEGGRIYGLIWHDENRNGLRDGDPLESPLADIALQLKNTQGQLLRQTTSGANGTYLFAGLSPQTYELVVLPPAGWVTTTQRNHWLAPGTGSLQVNFGLALAPTPTPTPTVTPTPTPVPRGTIHAFVWHDLNRDGRYQTGEPPLPNATVILYSWPERQEITRGTTGGDGYVRFPDLPAPDAYLVREVLPWGMASSTVLEVLVALNPQVTLETAFGNYATVGRMYTPLQMKQR
;
A
#
# COMPACT_ATOMS: atom_id res chain seq x y z
N PRO A 1 55.08 27.26 -43.40
CA PRO A 1 54.15 26.32 -42.75
C PRO A 1 53.82 26.79 -41.33
N THR A 2 52.59 27.27 -41.12
CA THR A 2 52.07 27.50 -39.76
C THR A 2 52.07 26.14 -39.05
N PRO A 3 52.61 26.00 -37.83
CA PRO A 3 52.56 24.72 -37.12
C PRO A 3 51.12 24.24 -37.04
N GLU A 4 50.84 23.00 -37.44
CA GLU A 4 49.52 22.41 -37.21
C GLU A 4 49.26 22.42 -35.70
N GLY A 5 48.20 23.13 -35.28
CA GLY A 5 47.79 23.15 -33.87
C GLY A 5 47.39 21.75 -33.42
N GLY A 6 47.50 21.49 -32.11
CA GLY A 6 47.14 20.20 -31.52
C GLY A 6 45.69 19.82 -31.81
N ARG A 7 45.39 18.52 -31.74
CA ARG A 7 44.03 18.00 -31.90
C ARG A 7 43.68 16.96 -30.86
N ILE A 8 42.43 17.00 -30.39
CA ILE A 8 41.84 16.00 -29.51
C ILE A 8 40.66 15.38 -30.26
N TYR A 9 40.62 14.07 -30.34
CA TYR A 9 39.60 13.36 -31.10
C TYR A 9 39.28 12.03 -30.43
N GLY A 10 38.19 11.39 -30.86
CA GLY A 10 37.90 10.04 -30.42
C GLY A 10 36.48 9.62 -30.76
N LEU A 11 36.05 8.55 -30.12
CA LEU A 11 34.75 7.92 -30.30
C LEU A 11 33.93 7.98 -29.01
N ILE A 12 32.63 8.17 -29.15
CA ILE A 12 31.64 7.96 -28.09
C ILE A 12 30.77 6.78 -28.49
N TRP A 13 30.59 5.81 -27.59
CA TRP A 13 29.82 4.61 -27.86
C TRP A 13 28.90 4.20 -26.71
N HIS A 14 27.87 3.42 -27.06
CA HIS A 14 27.02 2.72 -26.12
C HIS A 14 27.79 1.53 -25.57
N ASP A 15 28.30 1.66 -24.36
CA ASP A 15 28.97 0.59 -23.61
C ASP A 15 27.90 -0.24 -22.88
N GLU A 16 27.26 -1.12 -23.64
CA GLU A 16 26.09 -1.88 -23.20
C GLU A 16 26.42 -2.83 -22.03
N ASN A 17 27.58 -3.47 -22.09
CA ASN A 17 28.07 -4.41 -21.06
C ASN A 17 28.77 -3.69 -19.88
N ARG A 18 29.00 -2.38 -19.99
CA ARG A 18 29.58 -1.49 -18.99
C ARG A 18 31.01 -1.84 -18.59
N ASN A 19 31.80 -2.38 -19.52
CA ASN A 19 33.17 -2.80 -19.24
C ASN A 19 34.21 -1.65 -19.43
N GLY A 20 33.80 -0.51 -19.98
CA GLY A 20 34.64 0.66 -20.23
C GLY A 20 35.61 0.49 -21.40
N LEU A 21 35.49 -0.59 -22.18
CA LEU A 21 36.35 -0.92 -23.31
C LEU A 21 35.56 -0.79 -24.62
N ARG A 22 36.28 -0.43 -25.67
CA ARG A 22 35.76 -0.52 -27.04
C ARG A 22 36.40 -1.75 -27.68
N ASP A 23 35.77 -2.91 -27.50
CA ASP A 23 36.38 -4.21 -27.83
C ASP A 23 35.78 -4.89 -29.07
N GLY A 24 34.84 -4.21 -29.74
CA GLY A 24 34.22 -4.72 -30.97
C GLY A 24 32.99 -5.59 -30.74
N ASP A 25 32.44 -5.60 -29.51
CA ASP A 25 31.10 -6.13 -29.25
C ASP A 25 30.07 -5.50 -30.23
N PRO A 26 29.33 -6.32 -31.00
CA PRO A 26 28.37 -5.82 -31.99
C PRO A 26 27.18 -5.07 -31.37
N LEU A 27 26.92 -5.25 -30.07
CA LEU A 27 25.89 -4.50 -29.34
C LEU A 27 26.35 -3.08 -28.98
N GLU A 28 27.66 -2.84 -28.95
CA GLU A 28 28.22 -1.54 -28.67
C GLU A 28 28.19 -0.64 -29.91
N SER A 29 27.14 0.16 -30.06
CA SER A 29 26.95 1.09 -31.18
C SER A 29 27.58 2.46 -30.93
N PRO A 30 28.01 3.20 -31.97
CA PRO A 30 28.43 4.59 -31.81
C PRO A 30 27.27 5.50 -31.37
N LEU A 31 27.56 6.53 -30.58
CA LEU A 31 26.57 7.49 -30.08
C LEU A 31 26.75 8.87 -30.70
N ALA A 32 25.75 9.31 -31.45
CA ALA A 32 25.66 10.65 -32.01
C ALA A 32 25.13 11.68 -31.01
N ASP A 33 25.36 12.96 -31.30
CA ASP A 33 24.79 14.11 -30.60
C ASP A 33 25.13 14.19 -29.10
N ILE A 34 26.22 13.54 -28.67
CA ILE A 34 26.72 13.64 -27.30
C ILE A 34 27.61 14.87 -27.20
N ALA A 35 27.29 15.77 -26.26
CA ALA A 35 28.04 17.01 -26.10
C ALA A 35 29.37 16.79 -25.37
N LEU A 36 30.42 17.46 -25.85
CA LEU A 36 31.72 17.55 -25.18
C LEU A 36 32.12 19.00 -24.98
N GLN A 37 32.81 19.25 -23.87
CA GLN A 37 33.38 20.53 -23.53
C GLN A 37 34.90 20.42 -23.38
N LEU A 38 35.60 21.43 -23.88
CA LEU A 38 37.02 21.61 -23.67
C LEU A 38 37.21 22.86 -22.81
N LYS A 39 37.79 22.68 -21.62
CA LYS A 39 37.99 23.73 -20.62
C LYS A 39 39.47 23.97 -20.33
N ASN A 40 39.79 25.14 -19.76
CA ASN A 40 41.12 25.40 -19.20
C ASN A 40 41.22 24.89 -17.74
N THR A 41 42.41 25.02 -17.15
CA THR A 41 42.68 24.63 -15.75
C THR A 41 41.90 25.43 -14.69
N GLN A 42 41.27 26.54 -15.07
CA GLN A 42 40.40 27.34 -14.21
C GLN A 42 38.92 26.95 -14.37
N GLY A 43 38.61 25.94 -15.18
CA GLY A 43 37.25 25.48 -15.47
C GLY A 43 36.47 26.34 -16.48
N GLN A 44 37.11 27.34 -17.10
CA GLN A 44 36.50 28.17 -18.14
C GLN A 44 36.29 27.34 -19.41
N LEU A 45 35.07 27.38 -19.96
CA LEU A 45 34.77 26.78 -21.26
C LEU A 45 35.51 27.52 -22.37
N LEU A 46 36.32 26.78 -23.14
CA LEU A 46 37.05 27.30 -24.29
C LEU A 46 36.33 26.96 -25.60
N ARG A 47 35.91 25.69 -25.74
CA ARG A 47 35.23 25.17 -26.92
C ARG A 47 34.25 24.07 -26.54
N GLN A 48 33.28 23.81 -27.40
CA GLN A 48 32.36 22.69 -27.30
C GLN A 48 32.13 22.07 -28.68
N THR A 49 31.76 20.80 -28.70
CA THR A 49 31.38 20.07 -29.91
C THR A 49 30.37 18.97 -29.57
N THR A 50 29.79 18.34 -30.56
CA THR A 50 28.97 17.12 -30.42
C THR A 50 29.59 15.98 -31.22
N SER A 51 29.37 14.73 -30.79
CA SER A 51 29.72 13.57 -31.60
C SER A 51 28.84 13.48 -32.85
N GLY A 52 29.44 13.07 -33.97
CA GLY A 52 28.72 12.82 -35.23
C GLY A 52 27.97 11.49 -35.25
N ALA A 53 27.30 11.20 -36.36
CA ALA A 53 26.50 9.97 -36.56
C ALA A 53 27.28 8.66 -36.34
N ASN A 54 28.59 8.68 -36.56
CA ASN A 54 29.50 7.57 -36.32
C ASN A 54 30.16 7.60 -34.93
N GLY A 55 29.67 8.45 -34.02
CA GLY A 55 30.16 8.62 -32.66
C GLY A 55 31.45 9.43 -32.55
N THR A 56 32.02 9.92 -33.66
CA THR A 56 33.32 10.60 -33.60
C THR A 56 33.19 12.07 -33.25
N TYR A 57 34.18 12.61 -32.55
CA TYR A 57 34.29 14.05 -32.27
C TYR A 57 35.72 14.54 -32.52
N LEU A 58 35.87 15.86 -32.74
CA LEU A 58 37.17 16.50 -33.01
C LEU A 58 37.22 17.93 -32.47
N PHE A 59 38.29 18.23 -31.74
CA PHE A 59 38.79 19.58 -31.49
C PHE A 59 40.13 19.72 -32.23
N ALA A 60 40.21 20.62 -33.20
CA ALA A 60 41.42 20.86 -33.99
C ALA A 60 41.95 22.29 -33.82
N GLY A 61 43.22 22.49 -34.16
CA GLY A 61 43.86 23.81 -34.13
C GLY A 61 44.01 24.35 -32.70
N LEU A 62 44.34 23.45 -31.75
CA LEU A 62 44.53 23.79 -30.35
C LEU A 62 45.93 24.33 -30.11
N SER A 63 46.03 25.42 -29.35
CA SER A 63 47.29 25.92 -28.85
C SER A 63 47.87 24.96 -27.80
N PRO A 64 49.19 24.83 -27.66
CA PRO A 64 49.79 24.03 -26.59
C PRO A 64 49.46 24.59 -25.21
N GLN A 65 48.48 23.99 -24.54
CA GLN A 65 48.11 24.29 -23.16
C GLN A 65 47.46 23.05 -22.53
N THR A 66 47.37 23.03 -21.20
CA THR A 66 46.62 21.98 -20.50
C THR A 66 45.13 22.17 -20.72
N TYR A 67 44.43 21.11 -21.09
CA TYR A 67 42.99 21.10 -21.28
C TYR A 67 42.31 20.11 -20.35
N GLU A 68 41.10 20.43 -19.89
CA GLU A 68 40.16 19.45 -19.37
C GLU A 68 39.13 19.14 -20.46
N LEU A 69 39.10 17.88 -20.91
CA LEU A 69 38.06 17.37 -21.80
C LEU A 69 36.96 16.73 -20.98
N VAL A 70 35.71 17.13 -21.19
CA VAL A 70 34.55 16.66 -20.42
C VAL A 70 33.47 16.17 -21.37
N VAL A 71 33.03 14.93 -21.22
CA VAL A 71 31.80 14.45 -21.86
C VAL A 71 30.57 14.78 -21.01
N LEU A 72 29.47 15.15 -21.65
CA LEU A 72 28.20 15.45 -21.03
C LEU A 72 27.16 14.40 -21.45
N PRO A 73 26.99 13.32 -20.65
CA PRO A 73 25.94 12.35 -20.92
C PRO A 73 24.55 13.01 -20.93
N PRO A 74 23.67 12.65 -21.87
CA PRO A 74 22.28 13.10 -21.86
C PRO A 74 21.51 12.52 -20.66
N ALA A 75 20.30 13.05 -20.42
CA ALA A 75 19.44 12.54 -19.36
C ALA A 75 19.18 11.03 -19.54
N GLY A 76 19.26 10.28 -18.44
CA GLY A 76 19.10 8.82 -18.47
C GLY A 76 20.35 8.05 -18.91
N TRP A 77 21.48 8.71 -19.14
CA TRP A 77 22.76 8.07 -19.43
C TRP A 77 23.81 8.36 -18.35
N VAL A 78 24.73 7.42 -18.16
CA VAL A 78 25.88 7.51 -17.28
C VAL A 78 27.16 7.17 -18.05
N THR A 79 28.29 7.74 -17.65
CA THR A 79 29.60 7.33 -18.19
C THR A 79 30.04 6.01 -17.57
N THR A 80 30.54 5.10 -18.39
CA THR A 80 31.22 3.87 -17.94
C THR A 80 32.74 4.00 -18.00
N THR A 81 33.25 4.97 -18.78
CA THR A 81 34.64 5.43 -18.73
C THR A 81 34.79 6.67 -17.85
N GLN A 82 36.03 7.13 -17.68
CA GLN A 82 36.30 8.40 -17.00
C GLN A 82 35.62 9.57 -17.73
N ARG A 83 34.85 10.37 -17.01
CA ARG A 83 34.07 11.48 -17.57
C ARG A 83 34.93 12.68 -18.00
N ASN A 84 35.99 12.97 -17.25
CA ASN A 84 36.85 14.15 -17.45
C ASN A 84 38.30 13.71 -17.61
N HIS A 85 39.00 14.21 -18.63
CA HIS A 85 40.41 13.93 -18.87
C HIS A 85 41.25 15.20 -18.85
N TRP A 86 42.33 15.20 -18.08
CA TRP A 86 43.36 16.24 -18.12
C TRP A 86 44.41 15.90 -19.17
N LEU A 87 44.57 16.79 -20.13
CA LEU A 87 45.41 16.58 -21.31
C LEU A 87 46.55 17.59 -21.29
N ALA A 88 47.78 17.08 -21.30
CA ALA A 88 48.99 17.89 -21.23
C ALA A 88 49.14 18.80 -22.48
N PRO A 89 49.84 19.95 -22.34
CA PRO A 89 50.15 20.82 -23.46
C PRO A 89 50.95 20.09 -24.54
N GLY A 90 50.56 20.25 -25.80
CA GLY A 90 51.30 19.70 -26.94
C GLY A 90 50.72 20.14 -28.29
N THR A 91 51.49 19.90 -29.35
CA THR A 91 51.11 20.15 -30.76
C THR A 91 50.65 18.88 -31.48
N GLY A 92 50.45 17.79 -30.76
CA GLY A 92 50.15 16.46 -31.30
C GLY A 92 48.66 16.11 -31.36
N SER A 93 48.40 14.84 -31.72
CA SER A 93 47.06 14.24 -31.74
C SER A 93 46.84 13.41 -30.48
N LEU A 94 45.80 13.71 -29.72
CA LEU A 94 45.39 12.93 -28.54
C LEU A 94 44.06 12.24 -28.81
N GLN A 95 44.04 10.92 -28.73
CA GLN A 95 42.81 10.15 -28.84
C GLN A 95 42.23 9.87 -27.45
N VAL A 96 40.96 10.22 -27.22
CA VAL A 96 40.23 9.94 -25.99
C VAL A 96 38.85 9.42 -26.34
N ASN A 97 38.48 8.22 -25.91
CA ASN A 97 37.17 7.65 -26.20
C ASN A 97 36.29 7.66 -24.93
N PHE A 98 34.98 7.78 -25.09
CA PHE A 98 34.01 7.73 -23.98
C PHE A 98 32.96 6.63 -24.15
N GLY A 99 32.86 5.75 -23.15
CA GLY A 99 31.78 4.77 -23.03
C GLY A 99 30.64 5.35 -22.20
N LEU A 100 29.41 5.25 -22.70
CA LEU A 100 28.19 5.64 -22.00
C LEU A 100 27.22 4.46 -21.98
N ALA A 101 26.49 4.30 -20.88
CA ALA A 101 25.41 3.33 -20.77
C ALA A 101 24.13 4.01 -20.28
N LEU A 102 22.97 3.41 -20.56
CA LEU A 102 21.73 3.82 -19.91
C LEU A 102 21.89 3.68 -18.39
N ALA A 103 21.46 4.69 -17.65
CA ALA A 103 21.39 4.66 -16.20
C ALA A 103 20.53 3.46 -15.77
N PRO A 104 20.92 2.71 -14.72
CA PRO A 104 20.07 1.64 -14.22
C PRO A 104 18.70 2.22 -13.83
N THR A 105 17.63 1.61 -14.31
CA THR A 105 16.27 1.90 -13.82
C THR A 105 16.27 1.62 -12.32
N PRO A 106 15.77 2.54 -11.46
CA PRO A 106 15.64 2.24 -10.05
C PRO A 106 14.75 1.01 -9.91
N THR A 107 15.32 -0.11 -9.45
CA THR A 107 14.51 -1.26 -9.06
C THR A 107 13.65 -0.79 -7.90
N PRO A 108 12.30 -0.85 -7.99
CA PRO A 108 11.46 -0.50 -6.86
C PRO A 108 11.88 -1.38 -5.67
N THR A 109 12.33 -0.75 -4.59
CA THR A 109 12.57 -1.46 -3.34
C THR A 109 11.23 -2.05 -2.91
N PRO A 110 11.13 -3.36 -2.59
CA PRO A 110 9.89 -3.91 -2.08
C PRO A 110 9.51 -3.12 -0.83
N THR A 111 8.36 -2.46 -0.88
CA THR A 111 7.79 -1.84 0.31
C THR A 111 7.42 -2.98 1.25
N VAL A 112 7.91 -2.93 2.49
CA VAL A 112 7.55 -3.92 3.49
C VAL A 112 6.03 -3.89 3.66
N THR A 113 5.33 -4.92 3.19
CA THR A 113 3.90 -5.05 3.46
C THR A 113 3.77 -5.24 4.96
N PRO A 114 3.07 -4.36 5.71
CA PRO A 114 2.86 -4.59 7.12
C PRO A 114 2.13 -5.93 7.30
N THR A 115 2.69 -6.82 8.12
CA THR A 115 1.99 -8.03 8.55
C THR A 115 0.72 -7.58 9.27
N PRO A 116 -0.50 -8.01 8.85
CA PRO A 116 -1.71 -7.62 9.54
C PRO A 116 -1.62 -8.07 11.00
N THR A 117 -1.69 -7.13 11.93
CA THR A 117 -1.80 -7.46 13.35
C THR A 117 -3.15 -8.16 13.56
N PRO A 118 -3.18 -9.39 14.12
CA PRO A 118 -4.45 -10.07 14.36
C PRO A 118 -5.30 -9.22 15.32
N VAL A 119 -6.50 -8.86 14.89
CA VAL A 119 -7.48 -8.16 15.73
C VAL A 119 -7.99 -9.17 16.77
N PRO A 120 -7.84 -8.91 18.07
CA PRO A 120 -8.38 -9.78 19.10
C PRO A 120 -9.89 -9.94 18.95
N ARG A 121 -10.43 -11.08 19.39
CA ARG A 121 -11.86 -11.38 19.30
C ARG A 121 -12.45 -11.75 20.66
N GLY A 122 -13.75 -11.49 20.81
CA GLY A 122 -14.56 -11.83 21.98
C GLY A 122 -15.90 -12.47 21.61
N THR A 123 -16.72 -12.74 22.62
CA THR A 123 -18.06 -13.32 22.45
C THR A 123 -19.07 -12.58 23.32
N ILE A 124 -20.25 -12.27 22.77
CA ILE A 124 -21.39 -11.75 23.52
C ILE A 124 -22.46 -12.84 23.64
N HIS A 125 -23.04 -13.00 24.82
CA HIS A 125 -24.23 -13.80 25.08
C HIS A 125 -25.40 -12.89 25.42
N ALA A 126 -26.59 -13.23 24.93
CA ALA A 126 -27.83 -12.61 25.35
C ALA A 126 -28.76 -13.68 25.93
N PHE A 127 -29.32 -13.41 27.10
CA PHE A 127 -30.30 -14.22 27.79
C PHE A 127 -31.67 -13.57 27.67
N VAL A 128 -32.71 -14.34 27.37
CA VAL A 128 -34.09 -13.87 27.39
C VAL A 128 -34.93 -14.81 28.24
N TRP A 129 -35.74 -14.25 29.13
CA TRP A 129 -36.60 -15.02 30.04
C TRP A 129 -38.02 -14.50 30.11
N HIS A 130 -38.92 -15.35 30.60
CA HIS A 130 -40.27 -14.97 30.96
C HIS A 130 -40.27 -14.29 32.33
N ASP A 131 -40.34 -12.97 32.34
CA ASP A 131 -40.52 -12.19 33.56
C ASP A 131 -42.00 -12.27 33.99
N LEU A 132 -42.27 -13.13 34.97
CA LEU A 132 -43.65 -13.45 35.36
C LEU A 132 -44.23 -12.41 36.31
N ASN A 133 -43.36 -11.76 37.10
CA ASN A 133 -43.74 -10.79 38.12
C ASN A 133 -43.58 -9.33 37.64
N ARG A 134 -42.94 -9.13 36.48
CA ARG A 134 -42.67 -7.87 35.78
C ARG A 134 -41.73 -6.92 36.51
N ASP A 135 -40.79 -7.45 37.28
CA ASP A 135 -39.85 -6.63 38.05
C ASP A 135 -38.50 -6.37 37.34
N GLY A 136 -38.32 -6.94 36.15
CA GLY A 136 -37.16 -6.73 35.30
C GLY A 136 -35.89 -7.44 35.78
N ARG A 137 -36.00 -8.37 36.73
CA ARG A 137 -34.86 -9.12 37.26
C ARG A 137 -35.15 -10.61 37.13
N TYR A 138 -34.20 -11.36 36.59
CA TYR A 138 -34.34 -12.81 36.55
C TYR A 138 -34.26 -13.43 37.96
N GLN A 139 -35.28 -14.17 38.38
CA GLN A 139 -35.26 -14.94 39.63
C GLN A 139 -35.78 -16.38 39.51
N THR A 140 -35.64 -17.14 40.60
CA THR A 140 -36.16 -18.49 40.73
C THR A 140 -37.66 -18.56 40.42
N GLY A 141 -38.03 -19.48 39.52
CA GLY A 141 -39.42 -19.67 39.09
C GLY A 141 -39.75 -18.98 37.77
N GLU A 142 -38.85 -18.15 37.25
CA GLU A 142 -38.98 -17.54 35.93
C GLU A 142 -38.31 -18.41 34.87
N PRO A 143 -39.06 -18.95 33.88
CA PRO A 143 -38.47 -19.84 32.89
C PRO A 143 -37.73 -19.06 31.79
N PRO A 144 -36.63 -19.61 31.23
CA PRO A 144 -36.03 -19.10 30.00
C PRO A 144 -37.03 -19.01 28.84
N LEU A 145 -36.85 -18.02 27.96
CA LEU A 145 -37.70 -17.80 26.80
C LEU A 145 -36.99 -18.28 25.52
N PRO A 146 -37.35 -19.45 24.94
CA PRO A 146 -36.80 -19.91 23.68
C PRO A 146 -37.40 -19.19 22.47
N ASN A 147 -36.66 -19.19 21.36
CA ASN A 147 -37.03 -18.60 20.07
C ASN A 147 -37.25 -17.07 20.09
N ALA A 148 -36.81 -16.37 21.14
CA ALA A 148 -36.77 -14.91 21.15
C ALA A 148 -35.66 -14.42 20.20
N THR A 149 -35.93 -13.38 19.42
CA THR A 149 -34.95 -12.85 18.44
C THR A 149 -34.14 -11.73 19.06
N VAL A 150 -32.81 -11.85 18.99
CA VAL A 150 -31.86 -10.81 19.41
C VAL A 150 -31.00 -10.39 18.21
N ILE A 151 -30.86 -9.09 18.01
CA ILE A 151 -30.08 -8.46 16.95
C ILE A 151 -28.85 -7.78 17.56
N LEU A 152 -27.70 -7.97 16.93
CA LEU A 152 -26.45 -7.30 17.27
C LEU A 152 -26.17 -6.20 16.23
N TYR A 153 -25.94 -4.98 16.71
CA TYR A 153 -25.56 -3.84 15.89
C TYR A 153 -24.15 -3.36 16.23
N SER A 154 -23.45 -2.78 15.25
CA SER A 154 -22.24 -1.99 15.49
C SER A 154 -22.58 -0.70 16.25
N TRP A 155 -21.60 -0.13 16.92
CA TRP A 155 -21.70 1.18 17.54
C TRP A 155 -20.48 2.05 17.19
N PRO A 156 -20.67 3.34 16.83
CA PRO A 156 -21.90 4.12 16.87
C PRO A 156 -22.79 4.04 15.62
N GLU A 157 -22.36 3.35 14.56
CA GLU A 157 -23.04 3.39 13.24
C GLU A 157 -24.40 2.70 13.24
N ARG A 158 -24.73 1.90 14.26
CA ARG A 158 -25.99 1.15 14.40
C ARG A 158 -26.29 0.30 13.16
N GLN A 159 -25.25 -0.25 12.52
CA GLN A 159 -25.41 -1.17 11.41
C GLN A 159 -25.68 -2.57 11.96
N GLU A 160 -26.69 -3.26 11.44
CA GLU A 160 -26.94 -4.66 11.83
C GLU A 160 -25.76 -5.53 11.40
N ILE A 161 -25.12 -6.19 12.37
CA ILE A 161 -24.03 -7.14 12.14
C ILE A 161 -24.65 -8.52 11.89
N THR A 162 -25.52 -8.96 12.79
CA THR A 162 -26.16 -10.27 12.75
C THR A 162 -27.35 -10.32 13.70
N ARG A 163 -28.13 -11.41 13.64
CA ARG A 163 -29.20 -11.73 14.60
C ARG A 163 -29.22 -13.22 14.88
N GLY A 164 -29.76 -13.59 16.04
CA GLY A 164 -29.96 -14.99 16.41
C GLY A 164 -31.22 -15.17 17.23
N THR A 165 -31.61 -16.42 17.43
CA THR A 165 -32.74 -16.80 18.28
C THR A 165 -32.26 -17.55 19.51
N THR A 166 -32.90 -17.32 20.65
CA THR A 166 -32.57 -18.02 21.90
C THR A 166 -32.87 -19.51 21.83
N GLY A 167 -32.00 -20.32 22.42
CA GLY A 167 -32.18 -21.76 22.59
C GLY A 167 -33.20 -22.12 23.67
N GLY A 168 -33.36 -23.42 23.95
CA GLY A 168 -34.21 -23.92 25.03
C GLY A 168 -33.81 -23.45 26.43
N ASP A 169 -32.57 -23.03 26.59
CA ASP A 169 -31.97 -22.42 27.78
C ASP A 169 -32.14 -20.90 27.84
N GLY A 170 -32.80 -20.28 26.85
CA GLY A 170 -33.01 -18.84 26.75
C GLY A 170 -31.78 -18.06 26.29
N TYR A 171 -30.68 -18.71 25.91
CA TYR A 171 -29.47 -18.03 25.49
C TYR A 171 -29.31 -18.00 23.97
N VAL A 172 -28.71 -16.93 23.47
CA VAL A 172 -28.15 -16.81 22.12
C VAL A 172 -26.73 -16.28 22.19
N ARG A 173 -25.85 -16.78 21.32
CA ARG A 173 -24.41 -16.50 21.33
C ARG A 173 -23.97 -15.80 20.04
N PHE A 174 -23.19 -14.74 20.18
CA PHE A 174 -22.53 -14.00 19.10
C PHE A 174 -21.01 -14.12 19.23
N PRO A 175 -20.39 -15.13 18.58
CA PRO A 175 -18.95 -15.34 18.64
C PRO A 175 -18.16 -14.46 17.68
N ASP A 176 -16.84 -14.48 17.83
CA ASP A 176 -15.85 -13.97 16.86
C ASP A 176 -15.98 -12.48 16.53
N LEU A 177 -16.42 -11.69 17.50
CA LEU A 177 -16.59 -10.25 17.37
C LEU A 177 -15.25 -9.53 17.59
N PRO A 178 -14.86 -8.55 16.75
CA PRO A 178 -13.71 -7.68 17.00
C PRO A 178 -13.71 -7.08 18.41
N ALA A 179 -12.54 -7.06 19.06
CA ALA A 179 -12.37 -6.47 20.38
C ALA A 179 -10.96 -5.84 20.53
N PRO A 180 -10.81 -4.72 21.28
CA PRO A 180 -11.87 -4.01 21.99
C PRO A 180 -12.79 -3.24 21.03
N ASP A 181 -14.10 -3.31 21.25
CA ASP A 181 -15.10 -2.56 20.48
C ASP A 181 -16.42 -2.44 21.25
N ALA A 182 -17.34 -1.59 20.78
CA ALA A 182 -18.67 -1.41 21.34
C ALA A 182 -19.76 -1.95 20.40
N TYR A 183 -20.76 -2.60 20.99
CA TYR A 183 -21.88 -3.21 20.29
C TYR A 183 -23.19 -2.85 20.97
N LEU A 184 -24.26 -2.74 20.18
CA LEU A 184 -25.61 -2.57 20.71
C LEU A 184 -26.38 -3.88 20.52
N VAL A 185 -26.78 -4.51 21.63
CA VAL A 185 -27.60 -5.73 21.62
C VAL A 185 -29.06 -5.34 21.79
N ARG A 186 -29.91 -5.78 20.89
CA ARG A 186 -31.33 -5.41 20.84
C ARG A 186 -32.22 -6.64 20.77
N GLU A 187 -33.22 -6.70 21.63
CA GLU A 187 -34.29 -7.68 21.48
C GLU A 187 -35.36 -7.22 20.47
N VAL A 188 -35.90 -8.18 19.70
CA VAL A 188 -37.17 -8.04 18.99
C VAL A 188 -38.25 -8.81 19.75
N LEU A 189 -39.20 -8.06 20.32
CA LEU A 189 -40.30 -8.64 21.09
C LEU A 189 -41.14 -9.62 20.25
N PRO A 190 -41.35 -10.87 20.74
CA PRO A 190 -42.28 -11.79 20.13
C PRO A 190 -43.71 -11.25 20.13
N TRP A 191 -44.53 -11.73 19.19
CA TRP A 191 -45.95 -11.36 19.14
C TRP A 191 -46.65 -11.72 20.46
N GLY A 192 -47.41 -10.78 21.01
CA GLY A 192 -48.14 -10.99 22.26
C GLY A 192 -47.26 -10.90 23.52
N MET A 193 -46.06 -10.35 23.42
CA MET A 193 -45.18 -10.04 24.56
C MET A 193 -44.86 -8.55 24.65
N ALA A 194 -44.50 -8.12 25.86
CA ALA A 194 -43.90 -6.83 26.15
C ALA A 194 -42.66 -7.02 27.03
N SER A 195 -41.71 -6.07 26.98
CA SER A 195 -40.50 -6.12 27.79
C SER A 195 -40.73 -5.46 29.15
N SER A 196 -40.17 -6.04 30.20
CA SER A 196 -40.00 -5.42 31.52
C SER A 196 -38.61 -4.81 31.70
N THR A 197 -37.69 -5.06 30.78
CA THR A 197 -36.35 -4.47 30.72
C THR A 197 -36.21 -3.45 29.58
N VAL A 198 -35.02 -2.85 29.44
CA VAL A 198 -34.70 -2.07 28.23
C VAL A 198 -34.63 -2.99 27.02
N LEU A 199 -35.00 -2.49 25.84
CA LEU A 199 -34.94 -3.26 24.59
C LEU A 199 -33.56 -3.26 23.93
N GLU A 200 -32.67 -2.35 24.35
CA GLU A 200 -31.34 -2.17 23.78
C GLU A 200 -30.31 -2.00 24.92
N VAL A 201 -29.20 -2.72 24.84
CA VAL A 201 -28.08 -2.65 25.78
C VAL A 201 -26.79 -2.36 25.02
N LEU A 202 -26.09 -1.29 25.40
CA LEU A 202 -24.76 -0.98 24.89
C LEU A 202 -23.73 -1.80 25.66
N VAL A 203 -22.90 -2.54 24.92
CA VAL A 203 -21.91 -3.48 25.42
C VAL A 203 -20.53 -3.05 24.96
N ALA A 204 -19.61 -2.84 25.89
CA ALA A 204 -18.19 -2.72 25.58
C ALA A 204 -17.56 -4.12 25.66
N LEU A 205 -17.14 -4.67 24.52
CA LEU A 205 -16.51 -5.98 24.43
C LEU A 205 -14.99 -5.82 24.52
N ASN A 206 -14.39 -6.45 25.52
CA ASN A 206 -12.95 -6.55 25.66
C ASN A 206 -12.43 -7.91 25.14
N PRO A 207 -11.17 -8.00 24.70
CA PRO A 207 -10.59 -9.27 24.23
C PRO A 207 -10.70 -10.38 25.28
N GLN A 208 -11.06 -11.60 24.84
CA GLN A 208 -11.16 -12.79 25.71
C GLN A 208 -12.19 -12.68 26.86
N VAL A 209 -13.07 -11.66 26.84
CA VAL A 209 -14.19 -11.56 27.77
C VAL A 209 -15.43 -12.13 27.13
N THR A 210 -16.16 -12.93 27.91
CA THR A 210 -17.55 -13.29 27.64
C THR A 210 -18.42 -12.31 28.40
N LEU A 211 -19.23 -11.51 27.69
CA LEU A 211 -20.19 -10.61 28.33
C LEU A 211 -21.61 -11.15 28.13
N GLU A 212 -22.40 -11.10 29.19
CA GLU A 212 -23.81 -11.45 29.19
C GLU A 212 -24.68 -10.18 29.30
N THR A 213 -25.70 -10.11 28.46
CA THR A 213 -26.81 -9.17 28.57
C THR A 213 -28.12 -9.95 28.68
N ALA A 214 -29.16 -9.35 29.26
CA ALA A 214 -30.35 -10.09 29.63
C ALA A 214 -31.62 -9.25 29.40
N PHE A 215 -32.68 -9.88 28.87
CA PHE A 215 -33.98 -9.27 28.58
C PHE A 215 -35.16 -10.03 29.21
N GLY A 216 -35.99 -9.32 29.98
CA GLY A 216 -37.18 -9.87 30.63
C GLY A 216 -38.45 -9.57 29.85
N ASN A 217 -39.26 -10.58 29.58
CA ASN A 217 -40.50 -10.46 28.79
C ASN A 217 -41.72 -11.03 29.51
N TYR A 218 -42.86 -10.35 29.39
CA TYR A 218 -44.15 -10.83 29.91
C TYR A 218 -45.21 -10.89 28.82
N ALA A 219 -46.14 -11.85 28.95
CA ALA A 219 -47.25 -12.01 28.02
C ALA A 219 -48.26 -10.85 28.16
N THR A 220 -48.66 -10.28 27.03
CA THR A 220 -49.79 -9.36 26.93
C THR A 220 -51.05 -10.21 26.68
N VAL A 221 -51.95 -10.30 27.65
CA VAL A 221 -53.18 -11.12 27.57
C VAL A 221 -53.98 -10.79 26.31
N GLY A 222 -54.28 -11.80 25.48
CA GLY A 222 -54.84 -11.63 24.14
C GLY A 222 -56.31 -11.17 24.10
N ARG A 223 -56.63 -10.31 23.13
CA ARG A 223 -57.92 -10.42 22.43
C ARG A 223 -57.87 -11.73 21.63
N MET A 224 -58.64 -12.72 22.07
CA MET A 224 -58.81 -14.01 21.39
C MET A 224 -59.21 -13.81 19.92
N TYR A 225 -58.70 -14.63 19.00
CA TYR A 225 -59.34 -14.88 17.72
C TYR A 225 -59.82 -16.33 17.66
N THR A 226 -61.10 -16.48 17.33
CA THR A 226 -61.76 -17.73 16.94
C THR A 226 -61.03 -18.34 15.74
N PRO A 227 -60.68 -19.63 15.74
CA PRO A 227 -60.02 -20.23 14.58
C PRO A 227 -60.95 -20.23 13.38
N LEU A 228 -60.47 -19.70 12.25
CA LEU A 228 -61.13 -19.78 10.96
C LEU A 228 -61.23 -21.27 10.58
N GLN A 229 -62.45 -21.82 10.56
CA GLN A 229 -62.67 -23.14 9.97
C GLN A 229 -62.31 -23.07 8.49
N MET A 230 -61.25 -23.78 8.09
CA MET A 230 -61.06 -24.15 6.70
C MET A 230 -62.21 -25.06 6.28
N LYS A 231 -63.20 -24.52 5.58
CA LYS A 231 -64.09 -25.34 4.75
C LYS A 231 -63.30 -25.79 3.54
N GLN A 232 -62.92 -27.06 3.53
CA GLN A 232 -62.69 -27.77 2.28
C GLN A 232 -64.04 -27.99 1.60
N ARG A 233 -64.25 -27.30 0.47
CA ARG A 233 -64.68 -27.82 -0.84
C ARG A 233 -65.10 -26.66 -1.73
#